data_AF-A0A7K7AAJ9-F1
#
_entry.id   AF-A0A7K7AAJ9-F1
#
_cell.length_a   1.000
_cell.length_b   1.000
_cell.length_c   1.000
_cell.angle_alpha   90.00
_cell.angle_beta   90.00
_cell.angle_gamma   90.00
#
_symmetry.space_group_name_H-M   'P 1'
#
loop_
_entity.id
_entity.type
_entity.pdbx_description
1 polymer ?
#
loop_
_entity_poly.entity_id
_entity_poly.type
_entity_poly.pdbx_seq_one_letter_code
_entity_poly.pdbx_strand_id
1 'polypeptide(L)'
;MENYTMAGRTYRYYGTAAPLYPFGYGLSYTTFSYRELVLSAAALPACANLSVSVVVENTGQRDGEEVVQLYLRWEQPSVPVPR
;
A
#
# COMPACT_ATOMS: atom_id res chain seq x y z
N MET A 1 18.01 -8.01 26.06
CA MET A 1 16.70 -7.60 25.53
C MET A 1 16.94 -7.05 24.14
N GLU A 2 16.66 -7.82 23.09
CA GLU A 2 16.91 -7.37 21.73
C GLU A 2 15.93 -6.27 21.32
N ASN A 3 16.46 -5.23 20.67
CA ASN A 3 15.72 -4.04 20.30
C ASN A 3 14.98 -4.28 18.97
N TYR A 4 13.70 -4.69 19.04
CA TYR A 4 12.83 -5.00 17.89
C TYR A 4 12.23 -3.76 17.21
N THR A 5 12.71 -2.56 17.50
CA THR A 5 12.11 -1.31 16.99
C THR A 5 12.27 -1.13 15.47
N MET A 6 13.10 -1.93 14.80
CA MET A 6 13.29 -1.99 13.32
C MET A 6 13.53 -0.62 12.64
N ALA A 7 13.77 0.43 13.42
CA ALA A 7 13.88 1.81 12.98
C ALA A 7 15.04 1.95 11.98
N GLY A 8 14.77 2.49 10.79
CA GLY A 8 15.77 2.68 9.73
C GLY A 8 16.23 1.42 8.99
N ARG A 9 15.66 0.23 9.27
CA ARG A 9 16.14 -1.05 8.70
C ARG A 9 15.24 -1.63 7.60
N THR A 10 14.01 -1.16 7.45
CA THR A 10 13.10 -1.62 6.40
C THR A 10 12.30 -0.45 5.82
N TYR A 11 11.64 -0.66 4.68
CA TYR A 11 10.79 0.36 4.06
C TYR A 11 9.70 0.91 4.99
N ARG A 12 9.31 0.12 5.99
CA ARG A 12 8.33 0.49 7.04
C ARG A 12 8.86 1.52 8.05
N TYR A 13 10.17 1.79 8.04
CA TYR A 13 10.83 2.67 9.00
C TYR A 13 11.86 3.59 8.33
N TYR A 14 11.63 4.02 7.09
CA TYR A 14 12.33 5.21 6.59
C TYR A 14 12.10 6.35 7.58
N GLY A 15 13.16 7.10 7.90
CA GLY A 15 13.07 8.27 8.77
C GLY A 15 12.21 9.38 8.15
N THR A 16 12.38 10.63 8.58
CA THR A 16 11.58 11.75 8.07
C THR A 16 11.97 12.22 6.66
N ALA A 17 13.03 11.67 6.06
CA ALA A 17 13.49 12.02 4.73
C ALA A 17 12.74 11.22 3.64
N ALA A 18 12.23 11.91 2.63
CA ALA A 18 11.57 11.28 1.49
C ALA A 18 12.58 10.41 0.71
N PRO A 19 12.25 9.13 0.41
CA PRO A 19 13.14 8.27 -0.37
C PRO A 19 13.22 8.77 -1.82
N LEU A 20 14.38 8.60 -2.46
CA LEU A 20 14.55 8.91 -3.88
C LEU A 20 13.67 8.01 -4.76
N TYR A 21 13.56 6.74 -4.39
CA TYR A 21 12.65 5.76 -4.98
C TYR A 21 11.95 5.00 -3.86
N PRO A 22 10.64 5.20 -3.63
CA PRO A 22 9.93 4.51 -2.57
C PRO A 22 9.79 3.02 -2.88
N PHE A 23 9.47 2.24 -1.85
CA PHE A 23 9.09 0.85 -2.05
C PHE A 23 7.88 0.75 -3.00
N GLY A 24 7.93 -0.22 -3.91
CA GLY A 24 6.89 -0.39 -4.92
C GLY A 24 6.99 0.56 -6.11
N TYR A 25 8.00 1.43 -6.17
CA TYR A 25 8.21 2.32 -7.32
C TYR A 25 8.69 1.56 -8.56
N GLY A 26 7.98 1.79 -9.67
CA GLY A 26 8.33 1.26 -10.98
C GLY A 26 7.77 2.18 -12.07
N LEU A 27 8.52 2.34 -13.15
CA LEU A 27 8.06 3.08 -14.32
C LEU A 27 7.49 2.10 -15.35
N SER A 28 6.50 2.57 -16.12
CA SER A 28 5.95 1.85 -17.27
C SER A 28 6.05 2.72 -18.52
N TYR A 29 6.07 2.09 -19.69
CA TYR A 29 5.98 2.78 -20.98
C TYR A 29 4.55 3.15 -21.38
N THR A 30 3.57 2.71 -20.60
CA THR A 30 2.18 3.18 -20.66
C THR A 30 1.79 3.83 -19.34
N THR A 31 0.60 4.41 -19.27
CA THR A 31 0.05 5.03 -18.04
C THR A 31 -1.15 4.25 -17.55
N PHE A 32 -1.29 4.11 -16.24
CA PHE A 32 -2.44 3.46 -15.62
C PHE A 32 -3.20 4.44 -14.73
N SER A 33 -4.52 4.34 -14.73
CA SER A 33 -5.40 5.08 -13.82
C SER A 33 -6.10 4.12 -12.88
N TYR A 34 -6.27 4.56 -11.64
CA TYR A 34 -6.96 3.84 -10.58
C TYR A 34 -8.20 4.63 -10.18
N ARG A 35 -9.36 3.97 -10.13
CA ARG A 35 -10.61 4.59 -9.67
C ARG A 35 -11.49 3.58 -8.94
N GLU A 36 -12.53 4.10 -8.29
CA GLU A 36 -13.59 3.30 -7.65
C GLU A 36 -13.03 2.25 -6.68
N LEU A 37 -12.27 2.70 -5.68
CA LEU A 37 -11.88 1.82 -4.57
C LEU A 37 -13.12 1.51 -3.73
N VAL A 38 -13.53 0.24 -3.73
CA VAL A 38 -14.72 -0.24 -3.01
C VAL A 38 -14.33 -1.27 -1.96
N LEU A 39 -14.88 -1.08 -0.77
CA LEU A 39 -14.82 -2.05 0.33
C LEU A 39 -16.17 -2.76 0.43
N SER A 40 -16.15 -4.08 0.58
CA SER A 40 -17.38 -4.87 0.77
C SER A 40 -18.16 -4.50 2.04
N ALA A 41 -17.50 -3.94 3.06
CA ALA A 41 -18.14 -3.43 4.26
C ALA A 41 -17.28 -2.32 4.92
N ALA A 42 -17.93 -1.40 5.63
CA ALA A 42 -17.25 -0.36 6.42
C ALA A 42 -16.80 -0.85 7.80
N ALA A 43 -17.46 -1.89 8.33
CA ALA A 43 -17.12 -2.54 9.58
C ALA A 43 -17.35 -4.04 9.43
N LEU A 44 -16.52 -4.84 10.09
CA LEU A 44 -16.58 -6.30 10.03
C LEU A 44 -16.48 -6.89 11.43
N PRO A 45 -17.17 -8.01 11.69
CA PRO A 45 -16.93 -8.78 12.89
C PRO A 45 -15.53 -9.41 12.84
N ALA A 46 -15.02 -9.77 14.02
CA ALA A 46 -13.74 -10.47 14.11
C ALA A 46 -13.75 -11.74 13.22
N CYS A 47 -12.63 -11.99 12.55
CA CYS A 47 -12.41 -13.14 11.67
C CYS A 47 -13.27 -13.18 10.38
N ALA A 48 -14.04 -12.14 10.07
CA ALA A 48 -14.68 -12.03 8.76
C ALA A 48 -13.70 -11.55 7.68
N ASN A 49 -13.96 -11.94 6.43
CA ASN A 49 -13.19 -11.50 5.27
C ASN A 49 -13.65 -10.11 4.80
N LEU A 50 -12.69 -9.27 4.43
CA LEU A 50 -12.93 -8.02 3.70
C LEU A 50 -12.53 -8.22 2.24
N SER A 51 -13.48 -8.11 1.32
CA SER A 51 -13.18 -7.94 -0.10
C SER A 51 -12.94 -6.47 -0.43
N VAL A 52 -11.86 -6.21 -1.16
CA VAL A 52 -11.47 -4.89 -1.67
C VAL A 52 -11.37 -5.00 -3.19
N SER A 53 -11.93 -4.02 -3.90
CA SER A 53 -11.88 -3.97 -5.36
C SER A 53 -11.54 -2.57 -5.82
N VAL A 54 -10.81 -2.48 -6.93
CA VAL A 54 -10.43 -1.22 -7.58
C VAL A 54 -10.44 -1.43 -9.08
N VAL A 55 -10.87 -0.40 -9.80
CA VAL A 55 -10.81 -0.39 -11.26
C VAL A 55 -9.44 0.13 -11.68
N VAL A 56 -8.73 -0.66 -12.49
CA VAL A 56 -7.44 -0.29 -13.08
C VAL A 56 -7.61 -0.23 -14.59
N GLU A 57 -7.23 0.90 -15.19
CA GLU A 57 -7.34 1.11 -16.63
C GLU A 57 -5.98 1.54 -17.20
N ASN A 58 -5.55 0.87 -18.27
CA ASN A 58 -4.45 1.33 -19.10
C ASN A 58 -4.92 2.49 -19.97
N THR A 59 -4.44 3.69 -19.69
CA THR A 59 -4.82 4.93 -20.37
C THR A 59 -3.83 5.36 -21.45
N GLY A 60 -2.74 4.62 -21.65
CA GLY A 60 -1.74 4.91 -22.68
C GLY A 60 -1.94 4.09 -23.96
N GLN A 61 -0.97 4.20 -24.87
CA GLN A 61 -1.06 3.63 -26.22
C GLN A 61 -0.32 2.29 -26.37
N ARG A 62 0.21 1.75 -25.27
CA ARG A 62 1.00 0.52 -25.28
C ARG A 62 0.42 -0.50 -24.33
N ASP A 63 0.48 -1.76 -24.71
CA ASP A 63 0.24 -2.87 -23.79
C ASP A 63 1.26 -2.81 -22.65
N GLY A 64 0.82 -3.15 -21.45
CA GLY A 64 1.67 -3.10 -20.26
C GLY A 64 1.08 -3.92 -19.13
N GLU A 65 1.94 -4.33 -18.20
CA GLU A 65 1.57 -4.96 -16.95
C GLU A 65 1.71 -3.95 -15.81
N GLU A 66 0.87 -4.11 -14.78
CA GLU A 66 0.81 -3.22 -13.63
C GLU A 66 0.71 -4.05 -12.35
N VAL A 67 1.52 -3.71 -11.33
CA VAL A 67 1.50 -4.38 -10.03
C VAL A 67 0.68 -3.56 -9.04
N VAL A 68 -0.58 -3.94 -8.85
CA VAL A 68 -1.50 -3.31 -7.89
C VAL A 68 -1.09 -3.64 -6.46
N GLN A 69 -0.83 -2.61 -5.64
CA GLN A 69 -0.37 -2.76 -4.26
C GLN A 69 -1.38 -2.16 -3.28
N LEU A 70 -1.80 -2.96 -2.28
CA LEU A 70 -2.70 -2.53 -1.22
C LEU A 70 -1.92 -2.37 0.10
N TYR A 71 -2.06 -1.19 0.72
CA TYR A 71 -1.44 -0.87 2.00
C TYR A 71 -2.51 -0.62 3.06
N LEU A 72 -2.25 -1.06 4.29
CA LEU A 72 -3.12 -0.87 5.44
C LEU A 72 -2.40 -0.02 6.48
N ARG A 73 -3.15 0.91 7.10
CA ARG A 73 -2.68 1.70 8.23
C ARG A 73 -3.65 1.53 9.40
N TRP A 74 -3.09 1.31 10.58
CA TRP A 74 -3.86 1.28 11.82
C TRP A 74 -3.87 2.67 12.45
N GLU A 75 -5.04 3.31 12.57
CA GLU A 75 -5.14 4.70 13.05
C GLU A 75 -4.92 4.84 14.56
N GLN A 76 -5.45 3.92 15.38
CA GLN A 76 -5.37 3.95 16.84
C GLN A 76 -4.74 2.67 17.43
N PRO A 77 -3.43 2.45 17.24
CA PRO A 77 -2.77 1.22 17.64
C PRO A 77 -2.42 1.27 19.13
N SER A 78 -2.67 0.18 19.86
CA SER A 78 -2.26 0.02 21.26
C SER A 78 -0.77 -0.33 21.43
N VAL A 79 -0.08 -0.59 20.31
CA VAL A 79 1.34 -0.95 20.22
C VAL A 79 2.02 -0.16 19.08
N PRO A 80 3.36 -0.01 19.08
CA PRO A 80 4.05 0.64 17.97
C PRO A 80 3.81 -0.10 16.65
N VAL A 81 3.34 0.63 15.63
CA VAL A 81 3.12 0.11 14.26
C VAL A 81 3.80 1.03 13.23
N PRO A 82 4.12 0.51 12.03
CA PRO A 82 4.56 1.33 10.91
C PRO A 82 3.57 2.46 10.62
N ARG A 83 4.09 3.64 10.27
CA ARG A 83 3.27 4.81 9.90
C ARG A 83 2.77 4.72 8.47
#